data_AF-A0A2N2BAV2-F1
#
_entry.id   AF-A0A2N2BAV2-F1
#
_cell.length_a   1.000
_cell.length_b   1.000
_cell.length_c   1.000
_cell.angle_alpha   90.00
_cell.angle_beta   90.00
_cell.angle_gamma   90.00
#
_symmetry.space_group_name_H-M   'P 1'
#
loop_
_entity.id
_entity.type
_entity.pdbx_description
1 polymer ?
#
loop_
_entity_poly.entity_id
_entity_poly.type
_entity_poly.pdbx_seq_one_letter_code
_entity_poly.pdbx_strand_id
1 'polypeptide(L)'
;MTIGNVFHTDKKEAGTAILEVIKKLKDDKPRLIGQYAGFKMAAKYAGFDGVDLYLKNQATHTVHLGTDPMGNITRIGHVLESIPDQIKKCEMNIQDTMERLENARDEVKKPFPQEQELNDYLLRLNELNTILSVEQSDHSQETPDNDASMADHLEYMEMCAIDEGEWEPEQ
;
A
#
# COMPACT_ATOMS: atom_id res chain seq x y z
N MET A 1 -4.01 32.50 13.58
CA MET A 1 -3.39 31.22 13.98
C MET A 1 -2.92 31.34 15.41
N THR A 2 -3.09 30.31 16.23
CA THR A 2 -2.67 30.35 17.64
C THR A 2 -1.40 29.54 17.83
N ILE A 3 -0.35 30.16 18.37
CA ILE A 3 0.92 29.51 18.71
C ILE A 3 1.16 29.72 20.21
N GLY A 4 1.25 28.64 20.97
CA GLY A 4 1.16 28.68 22.42
C GLY A 4 -0.15 29.33 22.85
N ASN A 5 -0.06 30.49 23.50
CA ASN A 5 -1.21 31.30 23.94
C ASN A 5 -1.41 32.59 23.14
N VAL A 6 -0.62 32.82 22.09
CA VAL A 6 -0.66 34.06 21.30
C VAL A 6 -1.37 33.82 19.98
N PHE A 7 -2.32 34.71 19.65
CA PHE A 7 -3.02 34.71 18.37
C PHE A 7 -2.34 35.65 17.40
N HIS A 8 -1.86 35.11 16.28
CA HIS A 8 -1.21 35.86 15.21
C HIS A 8 -2.12 35.95 13.99
N THR A 9 -2.29 37.16 13.47
CA THR A 9 -3.07 37.45 12.25
C THR A 9 -2.17 37.66 11.03
N ASP A 10 -0.95 38.19 11.23
CA ASP A 10 0.04 38.33 10.16
C ASP A 10 0.74 36.98 9.90
N LYS A 11 0.86 36.63 8.63
CA LYS A 11 1.52 35.41 8.15
C LYS A 11 3.03 35.43 8.46
N LYS A 12 3.69 36.59 8.39
CA LYS A 12 5.13 36.68 8.68
C LYS A 12 5.42 36.43 10.15
N GLU A 13 4.68 37.10 11.02
CA GLU A 13 4.80 36.98 12.49
C GLU A 13 4.48 35.56 12.97
N ALA A 14 3.43 34.97 12.40
CA ALA A 14 3.06 33.57 12.59
C ALA A 14 4.21 32.61 12.24
N GLY A 15 4.79 32.75 11.05
CA GLY A 15 5.88 31.89 10.59
C GLY A 15 7.14 32.01 11.47
N THR A 16 7.47 33.22 11.90
CA THR A 16 8.61 33.45 12.81
C THR A 16 8.36 32.85 14.18
N ALA A 17 7.15 33.02 14.73
CA ALA A 17 6.78 32.45 16.02
C ALA A 17 6.82 30.91 16.02
N ILE A 18 6.39 30.26 14.92
CA ILE A 18 6.54 28.80 14.75
C ILE A 18 8.01 28.41 14.84
N LEU A 19 8.87 29.04 14.03
CA LEU A 19 10.31 28.74 14.01
C LEU A 19 11.00 28.99 15.36
N GLU A 20 10.60 30.05 16.08
CA GLU A 20 11.14 30.33 17.42
C GLU A 20 10.71 29.27 18.45
N VAL A 21 9.45 28.85 18.43
CA VAL A 21 8.97 27.78 19.31
C VAL A 21 9.70 26.48 19.00
N ILE A 22 9.90 26.15 17.72
CA ILE A 22 10.65 24.96 17.32
C ILE A 22 12.12 25.05 17.73
N LYS A 23 12.79 26.18 17.54
CA LYS A 23 14.20 26.35 17.98
C LYS A 23 14.40 26.11 19.47
N LYS A 24 13.37 26.36 20.28
CA LYS A 24 13.36 26.05 21.72
C LYS A 24 13.16 24.55 22.00
N LEU A 25 12.59 23.81 21.05
CA LEU A 25 12.38 22.37 21.11
C LEU A 25 13.61 21.66 20.54
N LYS A 26 14.50 21.22 21.43
CA LYS A 26 15.70 20.44 21.06
C LYS A 26 15.47 18.92 21.08
N ASP A 27 14.23 18.49 21.29
CA ASP A 27 13.87 17.08 21.44
C ASP A 27 13.28 16.52 20.14
N ASP A 28 13.57 15.26 19.87
CA ASP A 28 13.03 14.48 18.73
C ASP A 28 11.55 14.06 18.93
N LYS A 29 10.90 14.53 20.00
CA LYS A 29 9.52 14.17 20.34
C LYS A 29 8.54 15.21 19.80
N PRO A 30 7.45 14.78 19.13
CA PRO A 30 6.43 15.71 18.65
C PRO A 30 5.75 16.41 19.83
N ARG A 31 5.82 17.74 19.85
CA ARG A 31 5.20 18.55 20.91
C ARG A 31 4.15 19.47 20.33
N LEU A 32 3.02 19.58 21.02
CA LEU A 32 1.96 20.52 20.66
C LEU A 32 2.48 21.96 20.75
N ILE A 33 2.40 22.69 19.64
CA ILE A 33 2.83 24.08 19.53
C ILE A 33 1.67 25.06 19.40
N GLY A 34 0.47 24.61 19.00
CA GLY A 34 -0.65 25.53 18.79
C GLY A 34 -1.82 24.92 18.02
N GLN A 35 -2.66 25.80 17.46
CA GLN A 35 -3.82 25.43 16.65
C GLN A 35 -3.98 26.36 15.44
N TYR A 36 -4.33 25.78 14.29
CA TYR A 36 -4.64 26.52 13.07
C TYR A 36 -5.88 25.93 12.38
N ALA A 37 -6.87 26.77 12.08
CA ALA A 37 -8.13 26.36 11.42
C ALA A 37 -8.82 25.12 12.06
N GLY A 38 -8.74 24.97 13.38
CA GLY A 38 -9.27 23.80 14.10
C GLY A 38 -8.28 22.63 14.24
N PHE A 39 -7.20 22.58 13.47
CA PHE A 39 -6.16 21.55 13.54
C PHE A 39 -5.18 21.81 14.66
N LYS A 40 -4.94 20.80 15.50
CA LYS A 40 -3.89 20.83 16.53
C LYS A 40 -2.53 20.66 15.85
N MET A 41 -1.64 21.60 16.08
CA MET A 41 -0.31 21.61 15.48
C MET A 41 0.72 21.06 16.45
N ALA A 42 1.44 20.02 16.06
CA ALA A 42 2.58 19.48 16.80
C ALA A 42 3.83 19.54 15.93
N ALA A 43 4.94 20.03 16.47
CA ALA A 43 6.20 20.09 15.73
C ALA A 43 7.22 19.11 16.31
N LYS A 44 8.06 18.58 15.42
CA LYS A 44 9.18 17.71 15.73
C LYS A 44 10.41 18.20 14.96
N TYR A 45 11.54 18.26 15.63
CA TYR A 45 12.81 18.53 14.99
C TYR A 45 13.26 17.30 14.19
N ALA A 46 13.48 17.43 12.87
CA ALA A 46 13.80 16.33 11.96
C ALA A 46 15.27 16.35 11.49
N GLY A 47 16.19 16.78 12.37
CA GLY A 47 17.62 16.78 12.09
C GLY A 47 18.11 17.98 11.28
N PHE A 48 19.04 17.75 10.35
CA PHE A 48 20.10 18.70 9.94
C PHE A 48 19.65 20.11 9.56
N ASP A 49 18.47 20.32 8.98
CA ASP A 49 17.88 21.65 8.72
C ASP A 49 16.35 21.63 8.57
N GLY A 50 15.71 20.49 8.86
CA GLY A 50 14.29 20.24 8.59
C GLY A 50 13.46 20.16 9.87
N VAL A 51 12.26 20.71 9.82
CA VAL A 51 11.27 20.54 10.90
C VAL A 51 10.02 19.95 10.32
N ASP A 52 9.52 18.90 10.95
CA ASP A 52 8.23 18.33 10.61
C ASP A 52 7.14 18.93 11.49
N LEU A 53 6.10 19.43 10.84
CA LEU A 53 4.88 19.89 11.47
C LEU A 53 3.75 18.91 11.19
N TYR A 54 3.16 18.39 12.24
CA TYR A 54 2.00 17.53 12.22
C TYR A 54 0.73 18.34 12.50
N LEU A 55 -0.22 18.29 11.59
CA LEU A 55 -1.55 18.85 11.71
C LEU A 55 -2.52 17.72 12.05
N LYS A 56 -2.97 17.66 13.29
CA LYS A 56 -3.85 16.59 13.79
C LYS A 56 -5.29 17.08 13.93
N ASN A 57 -6.22 16.39 13.27
CA ASN A 57 -7.65 16.44 13.54
C ASN A 57 -8.22 15.00 13.45
N GLN A 58 -9.07 14.69 12.46
CA GLN A 58 -9.52 13.32 12.18
C GLN A 58 -8.39 12.46 11.59
N ALA A 59 -7.59 13.05 10.70
CA ALA A 59 -6.35 12.50 10.19
C ALA A 59 -5.16 13.33 10.67
N THR A 60 -3.96 12.76 10.57
CA THR A 60 -2.70 13.48 10.84
C THR A 60 -2.02 13.76 9.51
N HIS A 61 -1.79 15.03 9.21
CA HIS A 61 -1.07 15.46 8.00
C HIS A 61 0.31 15.99 8.38
N THR A 62 1.34 15.60 7.64
CA THR A 62 2.73 16.00 7.88
C THR A 62 3.14 17.07 6.87
N VAL A 63 3.77 18.13 7.36
CA VAL A 63 4.25 19.26 6.57
C VAL A 63 5.71 19.50 6.90
N HIS A 64 6.58 19.45 5.90
CA HIS A 64 7.99 19.77 6.08
C HIS A 64 8.17 21.30 6.00
N LEU A 65 8.65 21.88 7.09
CA LEU A 65 8.94 23.31 7.19
C LEU A 65 10.39 23.58 6.80
N GLY A 66 10.59 24.65 6.04
CA GLY A 66 11.91 25.17 5.68
C GLY A 66 12.31 26.38 6.53
N THR A 67 13.30 27.13 6.06
CA THR A 67 13.83 28.31 6.76
C THR A 67 13.02 29.59 6.56
N ASP A 68 12.20 29.67 5.50
CA ASP A 68 11.39 30.85 5.18
C ASP A 68 10.06 30.87 5.97
N PRO A 69 9.85 31.86 6.86
CA PRO A 69 8.61 32.01 7.63
C PRO A 69 7.36 32.10 6.77
N MET A 70 7.42 32.85 5.66
CA MET A 70 6.25 33.15 4.85
C MET A 70 5.87 31.94 4.00
N GLY A 71 6.85 31.32 3.33
CA GLY A 71 6.66 30.08 2.59
C GLY A 71 6.15 28.93 3.45
N ASN A 72 6.53 28.86 4.74
CA ASN A 72 6.02 27.86 5.67
C ASN A 72 4.51 27.99 5.90
N ILE A 73 3.98 29.20 6.09
CA ILE A 73 2.53 29.41 6.22
C ILE A 73 1.80 29.06 4.92
N THR A 74 2.38 29.41 3.77
CA THR A 74 1.79 29.05 2.48
C THR A 74 1.74 27.52 2.28
N ARG A 75 2.80 26.78 2.64
CA ARG A 75 2.82 25.31 2.59
C ARG A 75 1.74 24.70 3.48
N ILE A 76 1.59 25.20 4.71
CA ILE A 76 0.53 24.75 5.63
C ILE A 76 -0.85 25.02 5.01
N GLY A 77 -1.05 26.20 4.41
CA GLY A 77 -2.27 26.55 3.69
C GLY A 77 -2.59 25.58 2.56
N HIS A 78 -1.62 25.30 1.68
CA HIS A 78 -1.81 24.36 0.57
C HIS A 78 -2.17 22.94 1.04
N VAL A 79 -1.57 22.47 2.15
CA VAL A 79 -1.91 21.16 2.72
C VAL A 79 -3.36 21.14 3.15
N LEU A 80 -3.84 22.17 3.86
CA LEU A 80 -5.25 22.26 4.27
C LEU A 80 -6.21 22.39 3.08
N GLU A 81 -5.83 23.15 2.05
CA GLU A 81 -6.61 23.29 0.81
C GLU A 81 -6.71 21.98 0.03
N SER A 82 -5.71 21.09 0.14
CA SER A 82 -5.70 19.80 -0.55
C SER A 82 -6.56 18.72 0.12
N ILE A 83 -6.98 18.90 1.37
CA ILE A 83 -7.73 17.88 2.13
C ILE A 83 -9.04 17.49 1.44
N PRO A 84 -9.91 18.41 0.99
CA PRO A 84 -11.16 18.04 0.32
C PRO A 84 -10.92 17.23 -0.96
N ASP A 85 -9.86 17.54 -1.71
CA ASP A 85 -9.52 16.80 -2.91
C ASP A 85 -8.97 15.41 -2.59
N GLN A 86 -8.22 15.26 -1.49
CA GLN A 86 -7.79 13.94 -1.00
C GLN A 86 -8.98 13.08 -0.59
N ILE A 87 -9.98 13.67 0.09
CA ILE A 87 -11.22 12.97 0.48
C ILE A 87 -11.93 12.44 -0.77
N LYS A 88 -12.15 13.30 -1.78
CA LYS A 88 -12.78 12.90 -3.04
C LYS A 88 -12.01 11.79 -3.76
N LYS A 89 -10.67 11.87 -3.78
CA LYS A 89 -9.83 10.82 -4.37
C LYS A 89 -9.98 9.50 -3.63
N CYS A 90 -10.01 9.51 -2.30
CA CYS A 90 -10.25 8.31 -1.52
C CYS A 90 -11.63 7.71 -1.79
N GLU A 91 -12.68 8.53 -1.85
CA GLU A 91 -14.04 8.08 -2.20
C GLU A 91 -14.09 7.44 -3.58
N MET A 92 -13.48 8.08 -4.58
CA MET A 92 -13.39 7.56 -5.95
C MET A 92 -12.61 6.23 -5.98
N ASN A 93 -11.48 6.13 -5.29
CA ASN A 93 -10.71 4.89 -5.21
C ASN A 93 -11.50 3.74 -4.58
N ILE A 94 -12.33 4.03 -3.57
CA ILE A 94 -13.22 3.03 -2.96
C ILE A 94 -14.24 2.55 -4.00
N GLN A 95 -14.87 3.48 -4.72
CA GLN A 95 -15.85 3.14 -5.76
C GLN A 95 -15.21 2.28 -6.87
N ASP A 96 -14.07 2.71 -7.40
CA ASP A 96 -13.34 1.97 -8.44
C ASP A 96 -12.94 0.56 -7.98
N THR A 97 -12.52 0.43 -6.71
CA THR A 97 -12.13 -0.87 -6.14
C THR A 97 -13.34 -1.78 -5.97
N MET A 98 -14.48 -1.24 -5.54
CA MET A 98 -15.73 -2.00 -5.43
C MET A 98 -16.21 -2.48 -6.79
N GLU A 99 -16.16 -1.62 -7.83
CA GLU A 99 -16.51 -2.00 -9.19
C GLU A 99 -15.58 -3.10 -9.74
N ARG A 100 -14.27 -2.98 -9.52
CA ARG A 100 -13.31 -4.02 -9.90
C ARG A 100 -13.59 -5.34 -9.20
N LEU A 101 -13.99 -5.30 -7.93
CA LEU A 101 -14.34 -6.49 -7.15
C LEU A 101 -15.59 -7.15 -7.73
N GLU A 102 -16.63 -6.38 -8.04
CA GLU A 102 -17.87 -6.89 -8.65
C GLU A 102 -17.59 -7.52 -10.02
N ASN A 103 -16.86 -6.82 -10.88
CA ASN A 103 -16.47 -7.34 -12.19
C ASN A 103 -15.64 -8.63 -12.08
N ALA A 104 -14.64 -8.67 -11.19
CA ALA A 104 -13.84 -9.86 -10.94
C ALA A 104 -14.70 -11.03 -10.43
N ARG A 105 -15.68 -10.76 -9.55
CA ARG A 105 -16.63 -11.78 -9.07
C ARG A 105 -17.49 -12.34 -10.18
N ASP A 106 -17.92 -11.51 -11.12
CA ASP A 106 -18.71 -11.96 -12.26
C ASP A 106 -17.86 -12.70 -13.29
N GLU A 107 -16.61 -12.31 -13.49
CA GLU A 107 -15.66 -13.02 -14.34
C GLU A 107 -15.30 -14.41 -13.78
N VAL A 108 -15.12 -14.55 -12.45
CA VAL A 108 -14.90 -15.86 -11.82
C VAL A 108 -16.05 -16.84 -12.08
N LYS A 109 -17.29 -16.33 -12.20
CA LYS A 109 -18.46 -17.17 -12.52
C LYS A 109 -18.56 -17.51 -14.00
N LYS A 110 -17.86 -16.80 -14.89
CA LYS A 110 -17.90 -17.09 -16.32
C LYS A 110 -17.11 -18.38 -16.57
N PRO A 111 -17.76 -19.45 -17.09
CA PRO A 111 -17.06 -20.67 -17.39
C PRO A 111 -16.00 -20.41 -18.47
N PHE A 112 -14.92 -21.19 -18.44
CA PHE A 112 -13.84 -21.05 -19.40
C PHE A 112 -14.37 -21.42 -20.81
N PRO A 113 -14.33 -20.51 -21.80
CA PRO A 113 -14.99 -20.74 -23.09
C PRO A 113 -14.46 -21.96 -23.86
N GLN A 114 -13.21 -22.35 -23.61
CA GLN A 114 -12.53 -23.47 -24.27
C GLN A 114 -12.35 -24.67 -23.32
N GLU A 115 -13.19 -24.80 -22.29
CA GLU A 115 -13.10 -25.90 -21.31
C GLU A 115 -13.15 -27.27 -21.98
N GLN A 116 -13.99 -27.43 -23.01
CA GLN A 116 -14.10 -28.68 -23.77
C GLN A 116 -12.84 -28.96 -24.60
N GLU A 117 -12.33 -27.98 -25.36
CA GLU A 117 -11.09 -28.15 -26.13
C GLU A 117 -9.90 -28.45 -25.22
N LEU A 118 -9.81 -27.75 -24.07
CA LEU A 118 -8.77 -27.98 -23.08
C LEU A 118 -8.83 -29.41 -22.54
N ASN A 119 -10.03 -29.91 -22.22
CA ASN A 119 -10.20 -31.28 -21.73
C ASN A 119 -9.84 -32.32 -22.81
N ASP A 120 -10.20 -32.08 -24.07
CA ASP A 120 -9.85 -32.95 -25.20
C ASP A 120 -8.33 -33.00 -25.43
N TYR A 121 -7.65 -31.86 -25.35
CA TYR A 121 -6.19 -31.80 -25.43
C TYR A 121 -5.52 -32.46 -24.23
N LEU A 122 -6.04 -32.28 -23.02
CA LEU A 122 -5.54 -32.94 -21.81
C LEU A 122 -5.70 -34.47 -21.88
N LEU A 123 -6.84 -34.96 -22.35
CA LEU A 123 -7.08 -36.39 -22.56
C LEU A 123 -6.10 -36.97 -23.58
N ARG A 124 -5.97 -36.33 -24.75
CA ARG A 124 -5.03 -36.79 -25.79
C ARG A 124 -3.58 -36.74 -25.31
N LEU A 125 -3.19 -35.72 -24.55
CA LEU A 125 -1.85 -35.62 -23.98
C LEU A 125 -1.61 -36.75 -22.97
N ASN A 126 -2.58 -37.05 -22.11
CA ASN A 126 -2.52 -38.16 -21.16
C ASN A 126 -2.37 -39.50 -21.90
N GLU A 127 -3.21 -39.77 -22.90
CA GLU A 127 -3.10 -40.96 -23.75
C GLU A 127 -1.71 -41.08 -24.38
N LEU A 128 -1.20 -40.02 -24.99
CA LEU A 128 0.14 -40.01 -25.58
C LEU A 128 1.23 -40.24 -24.54
N ASN A 129 1.10 -39.65 -23.34
CA ASN A 129 2.05 -39.82 -22.26
C ASN A 129 2.05 -41.26 -21.72
N THR A 130 0.87 -41.88 -21.61
CA THR A 130 0.77 -43.31 -21.22
C THR A 130 1.42 -44.21 -22.26
N ILE A 131 1.20 -43.99 -23.56
CA ILE A 131 1.82 -44.78 -24.63
C ILE A 131 3.34 -44.59 -24.63
N LEU A 132 3.83 -43.35 -24.56
CA LEU A 132 5.26 -43.05 -24.49
C LEU A 132 5.93 -43.66 -23.26
N SER A 133 5.29 -43.59 -22.09
CA SER A 133 5.83 -44.17 -20.85
C SER A 133 5.92 -45.71 -20.91
N VAL A 134 4.98 -46.36 -21.61
CA VAL A 134 5.00 -47.82 -21.82
C VAL A 134 6.11 -48.22 -22.79
N GLU A 135 6.36 -47.42 -23.84
CA GLU A 135 7.44 -47.68 -24.81
C GLU A 135 8.85 -47.39 -24.24
N GLN A 136 8.95 -46.48 -23.25
CA GLN A 136 10.19 -46.24 -22.50
C GLN A 136 10.53 -47.34 -21.50
N SER A 137 9.55 -48.15 -21.05
CA SER A 137 9.80 -49.27 -20.15
C SER A 137 10.46 -50.49 -20.82
N ASP A 138 10.46 -50.57 -22.16
CA ASP A 138 11.15 -51.60 -22.95
C ASP A 138 12.59 -51.22 -23.35
N HIS A 139 13.02 -49.97 -23.11
CA HIS A 139 14.38 -49.51 -23.35
C HIS A 139 15.07 -49.03 -22.07
N SER A 140 15.25 -49.97 -21.14
CA SER A 140 16.25 -49.81 -20.09
C SER A 140 17.65 -50.17 -20.62
N GLN A 141 18.38 -49.18 -21.13
CA GLN A 141 19.85 -49.14 -20.97
C GLN A 141 20.31 -47.73 -20.59
N GLU A 142 20.48 -47.58 -19.27
CA GLU A 142 21.53 -46.83 -18.56
C GLU A 142 21.69 -45.30 -18.74
N THR A 143 21.20 -44.61 -17.70
CA THR A 143 21.76 -43.45 -16.94
C THR A 143 21.51 -42.01 -17.43
N PRO A 144 21.56 -41.00 -16.52
CA PRO A 144 20.82 -40.87 -15.25
C PRO A 144 20.16 -39.47 -15.10
N ASP A 145 19.30 -39.34 -14.08
CA ASP A 145 18.80 -38.09 -13.46
C ASP A 145 17.91 -37.16 -14.30
N ASN A 146 16.59 -37.42 -14.31
CA ASN A 146 15.62 -36.31 -14.34
C ASN A 146 14.22 -36.62 -13.75
N ASP A 147 13.94 -37.86 -13.32
CA ASP A 147 12.62 -38.24 -12.82
C ASP A 147 12.31 -37.77 -11.38
N ALA A 148 13.33 -37.36 -10.60
CA ALA A 148 13.11 -36.81 -9.26
C ALA A 148 12.64 -35.34 -9.26
N SER A 149 12.72 -34.65 -10.41
CA SER A 149 12.50 -33.19 -10.47
C SER A 149 11.02 -32.81 -10.49
N MET A 150 10.16 -33.56 -11.18
CA MET A 150 8.77 -33.14 -11.41
C MET A 150 7.85 -33.36 -10.21
N ALA A 151 8.02 -34.47 -9.49
CA ALA A 151 7.29 -34.74 -8.25
C ALA A 151 7.68 -33.72 -7.17
N ASP A 152 8.98 -33.47 -6.99
CA ASP A 152 9.49 -32.43 -6.11
C ASP A 152 9.00 -31.03 -6.54
N HIS A 153 8.85 -30.75 -7.84
CA HIS A 153 8.34 -29.45 -8.32
C HIS A 153 6.83 -29.27 -8.12
N LEU A 154 6.05 -30.35 -8.22
CA LEU A 154 4.62 -30.37 -7.95
C LEU A 154 4.36 -30.25 -6.44
N GLU A 155 5.15 -30.93 -5.63
CA GLU A 155 5.10 -30.83 -4.17
C GLU A 155 5.58 -29.44 -3.69
N TYR A 156 6.59 -28.85 -4.35
CA TYR A 156 7.02 -27.47 -4.11
C TYR A 156 5.98 -26.43 -4.59
N MET A 157 5.23 -26.71 -5.65
CA MET A 157 4.11 -25.85 -6.08
C MET A 157 2.90 -25.97 -5.15
N GLU A 158 2.58 -27.18 -4.67
CA GLU A 158 1.54 -27.39 -3.65
C GLU A 158 1.93 -26.76 -2.31
N MET A 159 3.20 -26.84 -1.91
CA MET A 159 3.70 -26.22 -0.68
C MET A 159 3.80 -24.69 -0.81
N CYS A 160 4.02 -24.14 -2.01
CA CYS A 160 3.95 -22.69 -2.27
C CYS A 160 2.50 -22.16 -2.42
N ALA A 161 1.51 -23.04 -2.61
CA ALA A 161 0.10 -22.67 -2.74
C ALA A 161 -0.63 -22.56 -1.38
N ILE A 162 0.07 -22.82 -0.27
CA ILE A 162 -0.47 -22.78 1.10
C ILE A 162 0.35 -21.81 1.95
N ASP A 163 0.33 -20.53 1.58
CA ASP A 163 0.40 -19.39 2.52
C ASP A 163 -0.04 -18.16 1.68
N GLU A 164 -1.22 -17.59 1.87
CA GLU A 164 -1.69 -17.03 3.13
C GLU A 164 -3.21 -17.23 3.32
N GLY A 165 -3.58 -17.66 4.52
CA GLY A 165 -4.86 -17.31 5.13
C GLY A 165 -5.91 -18.43 5.13
N GLU A 166 -5.98 -19.13 6.26
CA GLU A 166 -7.10 -19.98 6.66
C GLU A 166 -8.46 -19.38 6.24
N TRP A 167 -9.16 -20.06 5.34
CA TRP A 167 -10.58 -19.84 5.10
C TRP A 167 -11.32 -21.04 5.70
N GLU A 168 -11.72 -20.93 6.96
CA GLU A 168 -12.76 -21.82 7.49
C GLU A 168 -14.11 -21.40 6.89
N PRO A 169 -14.83 -22.30 6.18
CA PRO A 169 -16.23 -22.05 5.89
C PRO A 169 -17.03 -22.41 7.15
N GLU A 170 -17.38 -21.40 7.95
CA GLU A 170 -18.43 -21.56 8.95
C GLU A 170 -19.74 -21.96 8.24
N GLN A 171 -20.39 -22.98 8.81
CA GLN A 171 -21.68 -23.57 8.43
C GLN A 171 -22.85 -22.59 8.60
#